data_AF-A0A2E9GW59-F1
#
_entry.id   AF-A0A2E9GW59-F1
#
_cell.length_a   1.000
_cell.length_b   1.000
_cell.length_c   1.000
_cell.angle_alpha   90.00
_cell.angle_beta   90.00
_cell.angle_gamma   90.00
#
_symmetry.space_group_name_H-M   'P 1'
#
loop_
_entity.id
_entity.type
_entity.pdbx_description
1 polymer ?
#
loop_
_entity_poly.entity_id
_entity_poly.type
_entity_poly.pdbx_seq_one_letter_code
_entity_poly.pdbx_strand_id
1 'polypeptide(L)'
;MKRETRWNAGFLAAGAALLTLAMAPNAVAQDLLDTADAGVEITRDPADLPHVLQPQSPEDADVADTVLVFTNESSSPMRVRCEGFNKNGRPVGRAWVAIPNRGLRYIMASDLSRGRDWVGQVHCHGSAQVRGTAVLLGRNLTDLPAIQARDGFGRLRFPVVATY
;
A
#
# COMPACT_ATOMS: atom_id res chain seq x y z
N MET A 1 -17.86 17.25 87.17
CA MET A 1 -18.78 16.29 86.52
C MET A 1 -18.20 15.88 85.18
N LYS A 2 -17.72 14.63 85.08
CA LYS A 2 -17.16 14.00 83.88
C LYS A 2 -18.30 13.49 83.00
N ARG A 3 -18.25 13.74 81.70
CA ARG A 3 -18.98 12.94 80.70
C ARG A 3 -17.98 12.41 79.69
N GLU A 4 -17.72 11.11 79.80
CA GLU A 4 -17.04 10.30 78.82
C GLU A 4 -18.02 10.01 77.67
N THR A 5 -17.61 10.27 76.45
CA THR A 5 -18.35 9.85 75.26
C THR A 5 -17.42 9.00 74.41
N ARG A 6 -17.58 7.67 74.52
CA ARG A 6 -17.01 6.67 73.63
C ARG A 6 -17.80 6.67 72.32
N TRP A 7 -17.12 6.74 71.18
CA TRP A 7 -17.71 6.34 69.89
C TRP A 7 -16.72 5.50 69.09
N ASN A 8 -17.09 4.22 69.05
CA ASN A 8 -16.86 3.15 68.10
C ASN A 8 -16.03 3.43 66.84
N ALA A 9 -15.01 2.58 66.69
CA ALA A 9 -14.34 2.27 65.43
C ALA A 9 -15.34 1.64 64.44
N GLY A 10 -15.64 2.36 63.37
CA GLY A 10 -16.35 1.85 62.20
C GLY A 10 -15.38 1.69 61.04
N PHE A 11 -15.05 0.43 60.72
CA PHE A 11 -14.38 0.02 59.49
C PHE A 11 -15.20 0.47 58.28
N LEU A 12 -14.59 1.25 57.39
CA LEU A 12 -14.99 1.35 55.98
C LEU A 12 -13.74 1.12 55.14
N ALA A 13 -13.52 -0.15 54.79
CA ALA A 13 -12.65 -0.51 53.69
C ALA A 13 -13.31 0.00 52.40
N ALA A 14 -12.88 1.18 51.95
CA ALA A 14 -13.20 1.67 50.62
C ALA A 14 -12.48 0.77 49.61
N GLY A 15 -13.19 -0.24 49.12
CA GLY A 15 -12.77 -1.05 47.98
C GLY A 15 -12.65 -0.15 46.77
N ALA A 16 -11.43 0.28 46.46
CA ALA A 16 -11.08 0.86 45.17
C ALA A 16 -11.19 -0.24 44.11
N ALA A 17 -12.38 -0.42 43.56
CA ALA A 17 -12.57 -1.15 42.31
C ALA A 17 -11.94 -0.31 41.20
N LEU A 18 -10.63 -0.52 40.96
CA LEU A 18 -9.96 -0.13 39.74
C LEU A 18 -10.65 -0.87 38.58
N LEU A 19 -11.69 -0.26 38.01
CA LEU A 19 -12.08 -0.53 36.64
C LEU A 19 -10.93 -0.06 35.76
N THR A 20 -9.93 -0.91 35.57
CA THR A 20 -9.10 -0.85 34.38
C THR A 20 -10.03 -1.15 33.21
N LEU A 21 -10.59 -0.11 32.59
CA LEU A 21 -10.99 -0.20 31.20
C LEU A 21 -9.73 -0.59 30.44
N ALA A 22 -9.55 -1.89 30.26
CA ALA A 22 -8.69 -2.41 29.21
C ALA A 22 -9.30 -1.83 27.92
N MET A 23 -8.72 -0.72 27.45
CA MET A 23 -8.85 -0.35 26.06
C MET A 23 -8.31 -1.54 25.29
N ALA A 24 -9.22 -2.43 24.90
CA ALA A 24 -8.92 -3.44 23.90
C ALA A 24 -8.25 -2.66 22.76
N PRO A 25 -7.03 -3.04 22.34
CA PRO A 25 -6.43 -2.41 21.18
C PRO A 25 -7.47 -2.52 20.09
N ASN A 26 -7.91 -1.34 19.60
CA ASN A 26 -8.81 -1.22 18.46
C ASN A 26 -8.40 -2.29 17.50
N ALA A 27 -9.36 -3.17 17.17
CA ALA A 27 -9.20 -4.21 16.17
C ALA A 27 -8.37 -3.60 15.05
N VAL A 28 -7.08 -3.94 15.05
CA VAL A 28 -6.18 -3.70 13.96
C VAL A 28 -6.98 -4.32 12.85
N ALA A 29 -7.52 -3.48 11.96
CA ALA A 29 -8.19 -3.93 10.76
C ALA A 29 -7.18 -4.89 10.17
N GLN A 30 -7.42 -6.17 10.45
CA GLN A 30 -6.57 -7.24 10.03
C GLN A 30 -6.72 -7.09 8.55
N ASP A 31 -5.63 -6.60 7.98
CA ASP A 31 -5.32 -6.61 6.57
C ASP A 31 -5.25 -8.10 6.19
N LEU A 32 -6.42 -8.76 6.29
CA LEU A 32 -6.80 -10.15 6.01
C LEU A 32 -6.96 -10.31 4.50
N LEU A 33 -6.15 -9.54 3.80
CA LEU A 33 -5.81 -9.71 2.43
C LEU A 33 -4.82 -10.87 2.48
N ASP A 34 -5.32 -12.08 2.21
CA ASP A 34 -4.55 -13.32 2.12
C ASP A 34 -3.27 -13.07 1.30
N THR A 35 -2.12 -13.04 1.97
CA THR A 35 -0.83 -12.75 1.33
C THR A 35 -0.36 -13.90 0.47
N ALA A 36 -0.91 -15.11 0.66
CA ALA A 36 -0.53 -16.28 -0.10
C ALA A 36 -0.80 -16.13 -1.61
N ASP A 37 -1.83 -15.36 -1.98
CA ASP A 37 -2.23 -15.17 -3.38
C ASP A 37 -1.90 -13.77 -3.96
N ALA A 38 -1.23 -12.92 -3.17
CA ALA A 38 -0.96 -11.53 -3.50
C ALA A 38 0.19 -11.32 -4.51
N GLY A 39 0.96 -12.37 -4.80
CA GLY A 39 2.17 -12.30 -5.61
C GLY A 39 3.41 -11.91 -4.80
N VAL A 40 4.44 -11.44 -5.51
CA VAL A 40 5.73 -11.10 -4.89
C VAL A 40 5.66 -9.71 -4.24
N GLU A 41 6.23 -9.58 -3.04
CA GLU A 41 6.40 -8.26 -2.40
C GLU A 41 7.55 -7.50 -3.06
N ILE A 42 7.29 -6.24 -3.44
CA ILE A 42 8.29 -5.34 -4.00
C ILE A 42 8.69 -4.33 -2.92
N THR A 43 9.95 -4.32 -2.53
CA THR A 43 10.47 -3.53 -1.39
C THR A 43 11.36 -2.33 -1.80
N ARG A 44 11.37 -1.96 -3.09
CA ARG A 44 12.24 -0.89 -3.63
C ARG A 44 12.11 0.44 -2.91
N ASP A 45 13.24 1.09 -2.63
CA ASP A 45 13.29 2.37 -1.94
C ASP A 45 12.81 3.50 -2.86
N PRO A 46 11.91 4.40 -2.41
CA PRO A 46 11.60 5.61 -3.17
C PRO A 46 12.84 6.46 -3.53
N ALA A 47 13.94 6.37 -2.77
CA ALA A 47 15.21 7.04 -3.08
C ALA A 47 15.88 6.53 -4.37
N ASP A 48 15.52 5.33 -4.83
CA ASP A 48 16.03 4.76 -6.08
C ASP A 48 15.27 5.29 -7.31
N LEU A 49 14.07 5.85 -7.10
CA LEU A 49 13.21 6.29 -8.19
C LEU A 49 13.88 7.31 -9.14
N PRO A 50 14.64 8.32 -8.69
CA PRO A 50 15.34 9.24 -9.59
C PRO A 50 16.34 8.56 -10.51
N HIS A 51 16.94 7.43 -10.09
CA HIS A 51 17.86 6.64 -10.93
C HIS A 51 17.07 5.83 -11.97
N VAL A 52 15.91 5.28 -11.57
CA VAL A 52 15.02 4.54 -12.46
C VAL A 52 14.36 5.45 -13.50
N LEU A 53 14.06 6.70 -13.15
CA LEU A 53 13.45 7.69 -14.04
C LEU A 53 14.46 8.39 -14.96
N GLN A 54 15.71 7.94 -15.04
CA GLN A 54 16.64 8.51 -16.00
C GLN A 54 16.28 8.07 -17.42
N PRO A 55 16.36 8.97 -18.42
CA PRO A 55 16.27 8.57 -19.82
C PRO A 55 17.28 7.47 -20.11
N GLN A 56 16.85 6.43 -20.83
CA GLN A 56 17.72 5.33 -21.22
C GLN A 56 18.83 5.82 -22.15
N SER A 57 19.98 5.13 -22.09
CA SER A 57 21.09 5.42 -22.99
C SER A 57 20.66 5.16 -24.45
N PRO A 58 21.28 5.81 -25.45
CA PRO A 58 20.99 5.51 -26.85
C PRO A 58 21.24 4.05 -27.24
N GLU A 59 22.10 3.34 -26.49
CA GLU A 59 22.43 1.94 -26.70
C GLU A 59 21.30 1.01 -26.23
N ASP A 60 20.46 1.48 -25.29
CA ASP A 60 19.31 0.76 -24.72
C ASP A 60 17.97 1.31 -25.24
N ALA A 61 17.96 1.94 -26.41
CA ALA A 61 16.79 2.62 -26.95
C ALA A 61 15.63 1.67 -27.33
N ASP A 62 15.90 0.38 -27.40
CA ASP A 62 14.94 -0.69 -27.63
C ASP A 62 14.31 -1.24 -26.34
N VAL A 63 14.76 -0.80 -25.16
CA VAL A 63 14.19 -1.19 -23.86
C VAL A 63 13.12 -0.19 -23.43
N ALA A 64 11.99 -0.69 -22.97
CA ALA A 64 11.04 0.13 -22.23
C ALA A 64 10.40 -0.60 -21.07
N ASP A 65 10.09 0.13 -20.01
CA ASP A 65 9.35 -0.38 -18.86
C ASP A 65 8.37 0.67 -18.36
N THR A 66 7.30 0.26 -17.71
CA THR A 66 6.33 1.17 -17.11
C THR A 66 6.48 1.14 -15.60
N VAL A 67 6.74 2.30 -15.00
CA VAL A 67 6.73 2.47 -13.55
C VAL A 67 5.34 2.85 -13.10
N LEU A 68 4.79 2.08 -12.17
CA LEU A 68 3.55 2.36 -11.46
C LEU A 68 3.91 2.92 -10.08
N VAL A 69 3.68 4.20 -9.85
CA VAL A 69 4.00 4.88 -8.59
C VAL A 69 2.73 5.01 -7.76
N PHE A 70 2.84 4.63 -6.50
CA PHE A 70 1.75 4.69 -5.52
C PHE A 70 2.11 5.61 -4.36
N THR A 71 1.28 6.61 -4.12
CA THR A 71 1.46 7.58 -3.02
C THR A 71 0.36 7.37 -1.98
N ASN A 72 0.74 7.16 -0.74
CA ASN A 72 -0.17 7.00 0.38
C ASN A 72 -0.39 8.33 1.10
N GLU A 73 -1.60 8.87 1.05
CA GLU A 73 -1.96 10.14 1.69
C GLU A 73 -2.38 9.98 3.17
N SER A 74 -2.50 8.74 3.65
CA SER A 74 -2.98 8.44 5.00
C SER A 74 -1.88 8.51 6.07
N SER A 75 -2.29 8.54 7.33
CA SER A 75 -1.40 8.50 8.50
C SER A 75 -0.96 7.09 8.91
N SER A 76 -1.43 6.05 8.23
CA SER A 76 -1.05 4.65 8.49
C SER A 76 -0.42 4.02 7.25
N PRO A 77 0.44 3.00 7.40
CA PRO A 77 0.91 2.22 6.25
C PRO A 77 -0.27 1.61 5.48
N MET A 78 -0.12 1.48 4.16
CA MET A 78 -1.13 0.93 3.26
C MET A 78 -0.50 -0.12 2.33
N ARG A 79 -1.30 -1.10 1.89
CA ARG A 79 -0.86 -2.06 0.89
C ARG A 79 -1.58 -1.84 -0.43
N VAL A 80 -0.86 -2.05 -1.53
CA VAL A 80 -1.42 -2.10 -2.88
C VAL A 80 -1.03 -3.42 -3.51
N ARG A 81 -2.02 -4.13 -4.06
CA ARG A 81 -1.84 -5.36 -4.82
C ARG A 81 -2.13 -5.07 -6.28
N CYS A 82 -1.32 -5.59 -7.17
CA CYS A 82 -1.45 -5.39 -8.60
C CYS A 82 -1.42 -6.72 -9.35
N GLU A 83 -2.28 -6.84 -10.36
CA GLU A 83 -2.30 -7.95 -11.30
C GLU A 83 -2.24 -7.41 -12.73
N GLY A 84 -1.30 -7.93 -13.52
CA GLY A 84 -1.13 -7.60 -14.93
C GLY A 84 -1.94 -8.53 -15.81
N PHE A 85 -2.58 -7.98 -16.86
CA PHE A 85 -3.36 -8.72 -17.84
C PHE A 85 -2.92 -8.36 -19.26
N ASN A 86 -2.71 -9.37 -20.11
CA ASN A 86 -2.40 -9.12 -21.52
C ASN A 86 -3.62 -8.65 -22.33
N LYS A 87 -3.42 -8.34 -23.62
CA LYS A 87 -4.48 -7.90 -24.54
C LYS A 87 -5.69 -8.84 -24.64
N ASN A 88 -5.52 -10.12 -24.29
CA ASN A 88 -6.58 -11.12 -24.30
C ASN A 88 -7.26 -11.28 -22.92
N GLY A 89 -6.92 -10.41 -21.95
CA GLY A 89 -7.43 -10.48 -20.58
C GLY A 89 -6.85 -11.63 -19.76
N ARG A 90 -5.79 -12.31 -20.22
CA ARG A 90 -5.15 -13.38 -19.44
C ARG A 90 -4.17 -12.80 -18.42
N PRO A 91 -4.13 -13.33 -17.19
CA PRO A 91 -3.20 -12.87 -16.17
C PRO A 91 -1.75 -13.17 -16.59
N VAL A 92 -0.86 -12.21 -16.32
CA VAL A 92 0.58 -12.27 -16.63
C VAL A 92 1.39 -12.52 -15.35
N GLY A 93 0.99 -11.87 -14.28
CA GLY A 93 1.53 -12.06 -12.94
C GLY A 93 1.02 -11.03 -11.95
N ARG A 94 1.50 -11.14 -10.72
CA ARG A 94 1.02 -10.37 -9.56
C ARG A 94 2.19 -9.92 -8.72
N ALA A 95 2.06 -8.71 -8.18
CA ALA A 95 2.98 -8.14 -7.24
C ALA A 95 2.22 -7.26 -6.25
N TRP A 96 2.81 -7.01 -5.09
CA TRP A 96 2.23 -6.09 -4.13
C TRP A 96 3.32 -5.28 -3.43
N VAL A 97 2.90 -4.18 -2.82
CA VAL A 97 3.82 -3.27 -2.13
C VAL A 97 3.20 -2.70 -0.86
N ALA A 98 4.01 -2.61 0.20
CA ALA A 98 3.69 -1.87 1.42
C ALA A 98 4.21 -0.43 1.33
N ILE A 99 3.27 0.52 1.26
CA ILE A 99 3.55 1.94 1.18
C ILE A 99 3.56 2.52 2.61
N PRO A 100 4.66 3.16 3.05
CA PRO A 100 4.68 3.81 4.35
C PRO A 100 3.63 4.91 4.45
N ASN A 101 3.28 5.29 5.67
CA ASN A 101 2.39 6.44 5.92
C ASN A 101 2.98 7.71 5.31
N ARG A 102 2.16 8.48 4.59
CA ARG A 102 2.59 9.73 3.90
C ARG A 102 3.82 9.56 2.99
N GLY A 103 4.01 8.39 2.42
CA GLY A 103 5.14 8.10 1.53
C GLY A 103 4.70 7.52 0.19
N LEU A 104 5.67 7.06 -0.58
CA LEU A 104 5.45 6.43 -1.87
C LEU A 104 6.26 5.16 -2.03
N ARG A 105 5.80 4.28 -2.90
CA ARG A 105 6.53 3.13 -3.44
C ARG A 105 6.15 2.94 -4.90
N TYR A 106 6.89 2.11 -5.62
CA TYR A 106 6.61 1.83 -7.01
C TYR A 106 6.83 0.37 -7.38
N ILE A 107 6.12 -0.05 -8.43
CA ILE A 107 6.22 -1.37 -9.08
C ILE A 107 6.54 -1.11 -10.55
N MET A 108 7.44 -1.90 -11.13
CA MET A 108 7.74 -1.87 -12.56
C MET A 108 6.91 -2.93 -13.28
N ALA A 109 6.61 -2.75 -14.56
CA ALA A 109 5.85 -3.75 -15.31
C ALA A 109 6.62 -5.07 -15.43
N SER A 110 7.95 -4.98 -15.52
CA SER A 110 8.86 -6.13 -15.45
C SER A 110 8.72 -6.96 -14.16
N ASP A 111 8.29 -6.38 -13.03
CA ASP A 111 8.03 -7.15 -11.81
C ASP A 111 6.84 -8.09 -11.96
N LEU A 112 5.79 -7.59 -12.63
CA LEU A 112 4.56 -8.33 -12.85
C LEU A 112 4.79 -9.45 -13.86
N SER A 113 5.60 -9.20 -14.89
CA SER A 113 5.89 -10.19 -15.92
C SER A 113 7.04 -11.14 -15.58
N ARG A 114 7.81 -10.83 -14.53
CA ARG A 114 9.09 -11.48 -14.16
C ARG A 114 10.14 -11.30 -15.25
N GLY A 115 10.28 -10.07 -15.75
CA GLY A 115 11.25 -9.69 -16.77
C GLY A 115 10.93 -10.21 -18.19
N ARG A 116 9.67 -10.58 -18.45
CA ARG A 116 9.23 -11.02 -19.79
C ARG A 116 8.52 -9.88 -20.52
N ASP A 117 8.74 -9.79 -21.82
CA ASP A 117 8.07 -8.81 -22.67
C ASP A 117 6.55 -8.95 -22.59
N TRP A 118 5.88 -7.83 -22.42
CA TRP A 118 4.45 -7.81 -22.25
C TRP A 118 3.89 -6.40 -22.49
N VAL A 119 2.73 -6.34 -23.14
CA VAL A 119 1.89 -5.14 -23.25
C VAL A 119 0.47 -5.49 -22.83
N GLY A 120 -0.13 -4.67 -21.98
CA GLY A 120 -1.49 -4.87 -21.51
C GLY A 120 -1.95 -3.83 -20.50
N GLN A 121 -2.73 -4.27 -19.52
CA GLN A 121 -3.28 -3.42 -18.47
C GLN A 121 -2.91 -3.96 -17.09
N VAL A 122 -2.85 -3.08 -16.09
CA VAL A 122 -2.68 -3.46 -14.68
C VAL A 122 -3.88 -3.02 -13.88
N HIS A 123 -4.42 -3.94 -13.08
CA HIS A 123 -5.44 -3.65 -12.10
C HIS A 123 -4.81 -3.71 -10.72
N CYS A 124 -4.96 -2.65 -9.94
CA CYS A 124 -4.50 -2.64 -8.56
C CYS A 124 -5.64 -2.37 -7.58
N HIS A 125 -5.52 -2.98 -6.41
CA HIS A 125 -6.44 -2.87 -5.29
C HIS A 125 -5.69 -2.33 -4.08
N GLY A 126 -6.24 -1.30 -3.44
CA GLY A 126 -5.72 -0.69 -2.22
C GLY A 126 -6.76 0.18 -1.53
N SER A 127 -6.30 1.01 -0.59
CA SER A 127 -7.16 2.02 0.06
C SER A 127 -7.49 3.18 -0.88
N ALA A 128 -8.66 3.80 -0.72
CA ALA A 128 -9.05 5.02 -1.46
C ALA A 128 -8.11 6.22 -1.20
N GLN A 129 -7.29 6.15 -0.14
CA GLN A 129 -6.27 7.15 0.22
C GLN A 129 -4.92 6.91 -0.49
N VAL A 130 -4.83 5.92 -1.38
CA VAL A 130 -3.66 5.72 -2.23
C VAL A 130 -3.91 6.33 -3.60
N ARG A 131 -3.02 7.18 -4.09
CA ARG A 131 -3.01 7.67 -5.48
C ARG A 131 -2.07 6.82 -6.33
N GLY A 132 -2.50 6.49 -7.54
CA GLY A 132 -1.67 5.81 -8.53
C GLY A 132 -1.32 6.75 -9.68
N THR A 133 -0.07 6.71 -10.13
CA THR A 133 0.42 7.35 -11.36
C THR A 133 1.25 6.35 -12.14
N ALA A 134 1.38 6.52 -13.45
CA ALA A 134 2.18 5.64 -14.28
C ALA A 134 3.05 6.45 -15.25
N VAL A 135 4.27 5.98 -15.46
CA VAL A 135 5.25 6.60 -16.36
C VAL A 135 5.86 5.51 -17.23
N LEU A 136 5.80 5.67 -18.54
CA LEU A 136 6.56 4.87 -19.49
C LEU A 136 8.00 5.39 -19.52
N LEU A 137 8.94 4.49 -19.23
CA LEU A 137 10.37 4.68 -19.39
C LEU A 137 10.77 4.10 -20.74
N GLY A 138 11.36 4.93 -21.59
CA GLY A 138 12.11 4.48 -22.75
C GLY A 138 13.19 5.51 -23.03
N ARG A 139 13.38 5.85 -24.31
CA ARG A 139 14.23 6.99 -24.69
C ARG A 139 13.77 8.32 -24.06
N ASN A 140 12.46 8.48 -23.87
CA ASN A 140 11.85 9.60 -23.18
C ASN A 140 10.95 9.09 -22.05
N LEU A 141 10.67 9.96 -21.09
CA LEU A 141 9.64 9.72 -20.08
C LEU A 141 8.29 10.16 -20.63
N THR A 142 7.26 9.33 -20.47
CA THR A 142 5.90 9.68 -20.89
C THR A 142 4.92 9.32 -19.79
N ASP A 143 4.15 10.31 -19.31
CA ASP A 143 3.07 10.06 -18.36
C ASP A 143 1.97 9.23 -19.02
N LEU A 144 1.54 8.19 -18.32
CA LEU A 144 0.46 7.30 -18.74
C LEU A 144 -0.80 7.54 -17.89
N PRO A 145 -1.99 7.33 -18.46
CA PRO A 145 -3.23 7.51 -17.73
C PRO A 145 -3.36 6.48 -16.60
N ALA A 146 -3.71 6.96 -15.40
CA ALA A 146 -4.14 6.14 -14.28
C ALA A 146 -5.60 6.46 -13.95
N ILE A 147 -6.45 5.43 -13.94
CA ILE A 147 -7.88 5.57 -13.66
C ILE A 147 -8.11 5.08 -12.23
N GLN A 148 -8.56 5.98 -11.36
CA GLN A 148 -8.96 5.63 -10.00
C GLN A 148 -10.48 5.59 -9.90
N ALA A 149 -11.04 4.42 -9.61
CA ALA A 149 -12.44 4.32 -9.24
C ALA A 149 -12.61 4.81 -7.80
N ARG A 150 -13.60 5.70 -7.60
CA ARG A 150 -13.98 6.22 -6.28
C ARG A 150 -15.11 5.38 -5.69
N ASP A 151 -14.89 4.08 -5.59
CA ASP A 151 -15.70 3.24 -4.72
C ASP A 151 -15.11 3.24 -3.30
N GLY A 152 -15.83 2.69 -2.31
CA GLY A 152 -15.34 2.65 -0.92
C GLY A 152 -14.00 1.92 -0.74
N PHE A 153 -13.55 1.20 -1.78
CA PHE A 153 -12.22 0.63 -1.92
C PHE A 153 -11.46 1.36 -3.03
N GLY A 154 -10.16 1.59 -2.86
CA GLY A 154 -9.34 2.21 -3.90
C GLY A 154 -9.03 1.20 -5.00
N ARG A 155 -9.78 1.22 -6.11
CA ARG A 155 -9.41 0.49 -7.33
C ARG A 155 -8.67 1.40 -8.29
N LEU A 156 -7.49 0.97 -8.72
CA LEU A 156 -6.65 1.66 -9.69
C LEU A 156 -6.55 0.79 -10.94
N ARG A 157 -6.70 1.41 -12.11
CA ARG A 157 -6.50 0.76 -13.41
C ARG A 157 -5.52 1.56 -14.25
N PHE A 158 -4.51 0.88 -14.75
CA PHE A 158 -3.53 1.40 -15.70
C PHE A 158 -3.82 0.75 -17.06
N PRO A 159 -4.48 1.46 -17.99
CA PRO A 159 -5.00 0.84 -19.22
C PRO A 159 -3.93 0.37 -20.20
N VAL A 160 -2.76 0.98 -20.15
CA VAL A 160 -1.61 0.65 -20.98
C VAL A 160 -0.39 0.58 -20.09
N VAL A 161 0.24 -0.59 -20.08
CA VAL A 161 1.47 -0.90 -19.36
C VAL A 161 2.29 -1.79 -20.28
N ALA A 162 3.58 -1.52 -20.37
CA ALA A 162 4.51 -2.24 -21.23
C ALA A 162 5.83 -2.51 -20.52
N THR A 163 6.43 -3.65 -20.86
CA THR A 163 7.83 -4.00 -20.59
C THR A 163 8.36 -4.76 -21.80
N TYR A 164 9.54 -4.41 -22.30
CA TYR A 164 10.27 -5.07 -23.38
C TYR A 164 11.73 -4.62 -23.40
#